data_AF-A0A0F8ZFA6-F1
#
_entry.id   AF-A0A0F8ZFA6-F1
#
_cell.length_a   1.000
_cell.length_b   1.000
_cell.length_c   1.000
_cell.angle_alpha   90.00
_cell.angle_beta   90.00
_cell.angle_gamma   90.00
#
_symmetry.space_group_name_H-M   'P 1'
#
loop_
_entity.id
_entity.type
_entity.pdbx_description
1 polymer ?
#
loop_
_entity_poly.entity_id
_entity_poly.type
_entity_poly.pdbx_seq_one_letter_code
_entity_poly.pdbx_strand_id
1 'polypeptide(L)'
;MSKIVFNPSPRIDYSGRHFGADVFRFISNEFLLYDSKTSQIIKRLKYEHQFEISIDTVRRMYEDVLKLKSLKIDEKTREIIKEQGSILLGLDGQDPGGDAPSIWCFMDLVSNRILATRKFDSLDYKKLRKTIEEIDQLYGVKIIGWVSDKQNLLTKCHDVYYSDIPHQYCQFHFLRNNWRHLTALDSNIYLSLKKTINGLYIHSTSKSTKVNFENVGKASVRDAFENIDKDLQTMLKVRNKTLKELRGTWLYETVEKYANDMKTVMITLDPTFRFTKIMSKTISSLRKVLDDVEHYYTDAKLLFKYFQEIRAIFGEGGFSREIRIKKLSKIYEIVLAAAKERDPTLRLEDCKTFLPSKKKSTVEILGEWCRLWESYLPGLFQYYNFPKAVKTNMDLEKGFSVQKQAIFNRVAKA
;
A
#
# COMPACT_ATOMS: atom_id res chain seq x y z
N MET A 1 14.56 -51.79 44.69
CA MET A 1 14.81 -52.29 43.32
C MET A 1 14.82 -51.10 42.36
N SER A 2 16.03 -50.67 41.97
CA SER A 2 16.26 -49.67 40.92
C SER A 2 15.80 -50.19 39.56
N LYS A 3 14.90 -49.47 38.88
CA LYS A 3 14.64 -49.74 37.45
C LYS A 3 15.72 -49.02 36.64
N ILE A 4 16.72 -49.78 36.18
CA ILE A 4 17.73 -49.30 35.25
C ILE A 4 17.13 -49.28 33.82
N VAL A 5 16.93 -48.03 33.40
CA VAL A 5 16.76 -47.35 32.10
C VAL A 5 16.99 -48.13 30.79
N PHE A 6 16.10 -47.97 29.79
CA PHE A 6 16.40 -48.41 28.41
C PHE A 6 15.64 -47.63 27.30
N ASN A 7 16.22 -46.52 26.80
CA ASN A 7 16.22 -46.03 25.40
C ASN A 7 16.62 -44.55 25.37
N PRO A 8 17.24 -44.02 24.29
CA PRO A 8 17.44 -42.59 24.16
C PRO A 8 16.07 -41.90 24.18
N SER A 9 15.86 -40.98 25.13
CA SER A 9 14.70 -40.11 25.09
C SER A 9 14.82 -39.23 23.83
N PRO A 10 13.81 -39.19 22.93
CA PRO A 10 13.79 -38.22 21.84
C PRO A 10 13.93 -36.81 22.42
N ARG A 11 14.79 -36.00 21.80
CA ARG A 11 15.21 -34.68 22.33
C ARG A 11 14.10 -33.61 22.39
N ILE A 12 12.87 -33.95 22.02
CA ILE A 12 11.75 -33.02 21.91
C ILE A 12 10.55 -33.59 22.66
N ASP A 13 10.15 -32.90 23.74
CA ASP A 13 9.05 -33.24 24.64
C ASP A 13 7.80 -32.42 24.31
N TYR A 14 6.66 -33.08 24.02
CA TYR A 14 5.36 -32.44 23.91
C TYR A 14 4.44 -32.85 25.06
N SER A 15 4.69 -32.29 26.25
CA SER A 15 3.85 -32.51 27.43
C SER A 15 3.84 -33.98 27.90
N GLY A 16 5.03 -34.60 28.01
CA GLY A 16 5.21 -35.97 28.51
C GLY A 16 4.96 -37.06 27.46
N ARG A 17 4.87 -36.70 26.18
CA ARG A 17 4.68 -37.64 25.06
C ARG A 17 5.90 -37.59 24.15
N HIS A 18 6.55 -38.74 23.99
CA HIS A 18 7.73 -38.91 23.14
C HIS A 18 7.29 -39.52 21.80
N PHE A 19 7.63 -38.84 20.69
CA PHE A 19 7.32 -39.31 19.35
C PHE A 19 8.61 -39.54 18.57
N GLY A 20 8.63 -40.60 17.76
CA GLY A 20 9.74 -40.89 16.86
C GLY A 20 9.81 -39.94 15.67
N ALA A 21 10.94 -39.96 14.97
CA ALA A 21 11.17 -39.15 13.78
C ALA A 21 10.21 -39.49 12.62
N ASP A 22 9.66 -40.70 12.62
CA ASP A 22 8.64 -41.19 11.70
C ASP A 22 7.31 -40.43 11.83
N VAL A 23 6.78 -40.25 13.04
CA VAL A 23 5.55 -39.49 13.30
C VAL A 23 5.74 -38.02 12.92
N PHE A 24 6.89 -37.45 13.28
CA PHE A 24 7.26 -36.09 12.87
C PHE A 24 7.35 -35.95 11.36
N ARG A 25 8.01 -36.88 10.67
CA ARG A 25 8.16 -36.85 9.20
C ARG A 25 6.82 -37.01 8.51
N PHE A 26 5.93 -37.86 9.00
CA PHE A 26 4.57 -38.01 8.49
C PHE A 26 3.81 -36.69 8.58
N ILE A 27 3.72 -36.10 9.77
CA ILE A 27 3.02 -34.83 10.00
C ILE A 27 3.65 -33.70 9.17
N SER A 28 4.98 -33.69 9.07
CA SER A 28 5.72 -32.73 8.24
C SER A 28 5.39 -32.87 6.76
N ASN A 29 5.31 -34.09 6.22
CA ASN A 29 4.99 -34.33 4.81
C ASN A 29 3.53 -33.96 4.49
N GLU A 30 2.59 -34.41 5.32
CA GLU A 30 1.17 -34.03 5.22
C GLU A 30 0.98 -32.53 5.16
N PHE A 31 1.72 -31.80 5.99
CA PHE A 31 1.64 -30.35 6.02
C PHE A 31 2.40 -29.68 4.87
N LEU A 32 3.67 -30.02 4.65
CA LEU A 32 4.57 -29.29 3.74
C LEU A 32 4.43 -29.67 2.27
N LEU A 33 4.01 -30.91 1.98
CA LEU A 33 3.94 -31.44 0.61
C LEU A 33 2.50 -31.58 0.11
N TYR A 34 1.56 -31.83 1.03
CA TYR A 34 0.18 -32.16 0.69
C TYR A 34 -0.83 -31.11 1.18
N ASP A 35 -0.39 -30.00 1.78
CA ASP A 35 -1.22 -28.89 2.30
C ASP A 35 -2.41 -29.38 3.16
N SER A 36 -2.24 -30.49 3.88
CA SER A 36 -3.34 -31.13 4.62
C SER A 36 -3.68 -30.35 5.89
N LYS A 37 -4.97 -30.15 6.14
CA LYS A 37 -5.46 -29.50 7.37
C LYS A 37 -5.22 -30.41 8.56
N THR A 38 -4.99 -29.83 9.74
CA THR A 38 -4.74 -30.58 10.99
C THR A 38 -5.79 -31.67 11.25
N SER A 39 -7.07 -31.40 10.95
CA SER A 39 -8.16 -32.37 11.08
C SER A 39 -8.03 -33.58 10.14
N GLN A 40 -7.46 -33.40 8.95
CA GLN A 40 -7.21 -34.48 7.99
C GLN A 40 -6.03 -35.35 8.45
N ILE A 41 -4.96 -34.72 8.93
CA ILE A 41 -3.78 -35.40 9.49
C ILE A 41 -4.19 -36.33 10.64
N ILE A 42 -5.03 -35.83 11.57
CA ILE A 42 -5.53 -36.63 12.70
C ILE A 42 -6.37 -37.81 12.21
N LYS A 43 -7.26 -37.60 11.24
CA LYS A 43 -8.07 -38.68 10.67
C LYS A 43 -7.19 -39.77 10.05
N ARG A 44 -6.17 -39.40 9.28
CA ARG A 44 -5.24 -40.36 8.66
C ARG A 44 -4.42 -41.11 9.70
N LEU A 45 -3.86 -40.41 10.70
CA LEU A 45 -3.16 -41.06 11.81
C LEU A 45 -4.07 -42.07 12.54
N LYS A 46 -5.32 -41.72 12.80
CA LYS A 46 -6.27 -42.60 13.49
C LYS A 46 -6.71 -43.79 12.64
N TYR A 47 -7.11 -43.58 11.38
CA TYR A 47 -7.76 -44.63 10.59
C TYR A 47 -6.78 -45.47 9.76
N GLU A 48 -5.66 -44.89 9.30
CA GLU A 48 -4.68 -45.58 8.47
C GLU A 48 -3.51 -46.13 9.30
N HIS A 49 -3.17 -45.46 10.40
CA HIS A 49 -2.03 -45.83 11.25
C HIS A 49 -2.43 -46.28 12.66
N GLN A 50 -3.73 -46.37 12.96
CA GLN A 50 -4.27 -46.75 14.29
C GLN A 50 -3.64 -45.96 15.44
N PHE A 51 -3.29 -44.70 15.16
CA PHE A 51 -2.51 -43.85 16.02
C PHE A 51 -3.31 -42.62 16.43
N GLU A 52 -3.69 -42.54 17.69
CA GLU A 52 -4.44 -41.40 18.22
C GLU A 52 -3.52 -40.34 18.82
N ILE A 53 -3.57 -39.15 18.25
CA ILE A 53 -2.82 -37.97 18.70
C ILE A 53 -3.77 -36.78 18.88
N SER A 54 -3.49 -35.95 19.89
CA SER A 54 -4.30 -34.76 20.14
C SER A 54 -4.06 -33.69 19.07
N ILE A 55 -5.09 -32.89 18.79
CA ILE A 55 -4.98 -31.77 17.86
C ILE A 55 -3.91 -30.76 18.28
N ASP A 56 -3.76 -30.51 19.58
CA ASP A 56 -2.78 -29.56 20.10
C ASP A 56 -1.35 -30.08 20.00
N THR A 57 -1.15 -31.41 20.10
CA THR A 57 0.16 -32.00 19.82
C THR A 57 0.53 -31.89 18.36
N VAL A 58 -0.39 -32.19 17.43
CA VAL A 58 -0.14 -32.03 15.98
C VAL A 58 0.14 -30.55 15.65
N ARG A 59 -0.58 -29.61 16.27
CA ARG A 59 -0.32 -28.17 16.12
C ARG A 59 1.07 -27.75 16.60
N ARG A 60 1.51 -28.22 17.77
CA ARG A 60 2.87 -27.92 18.27
C ARG A 60 3.96 -28.52 17.38
N MET A 61 3.78 -29.75 16.91
CA MET A 61 4.70 -30.35 15.93
C MET A 61 4.75 -29.56 14.63
N TYR A 62 3.58 -29.11 14.16
CA TYR A 62 3.46 -28.22 13.02
C TYR A 62 4.23 -26.90 13.22
N GLU A 63 4.06 -26.24 14.37
CA GLU A 63 4.78 -25.02 14.73
C GLU A 63 6.29 -25.24 14.78
N ASP A 64 6.75 -26.35 15.36
CA ASP A 64 8.17 -26.70 15.44
C ASP A 64 8.77 -27.01 14.06
N VAL A 65 8.03 -27.70 13.17
CA VAL A 65 8.44 -27.94 11.79
C VAL A 65 8.56 -26.63 11.01
N LEU A 66 7.58 -25.74 11.16
CA LEU A 66 7.64 -24.40 10.58
C LEU A 66 8.83 -23.60 11.12
N LYS A 67 9.08 -23.67 12.42
CA LYS A 67 10.21 -23.00 13.08
C LYS A 67 11.54 -23.55 12.56
N LEU A 68 11.72 -24.86 12.48
CA LEU A 68 12.93 -25.48 11.93
C LEU A 68 13.14 -25.12 10.45
N LYS A 69 12.07 -25.12 9.65
CA LYS A 69 12.13 -24.67 8.25
C LYS A 69 12.49 -23.18 8.14
N SER A 70 11.99 -22.35 9.05
CA SER A 70 12.32 -20.92 9.08
C SER A 70 13.79 -20.65 9.44
N LEU A 71 14.45 -21.59 10.13
CA LEU A 71 15.88 -21.53 10.46
C LEU A 71 16.78 -22.08 9.36
N LYS A 72 16.24 -22.82 8.39
CA LYS A 72 17.01 -23.23 7.22
C LYS A 72 17.13 -22.05 6.26
N ILE A 73 18.37 -21.64 6.03
CA ILE A 73 18.72 -20.78 4.90
C ILE A 73 18.20 -21.47 3.65
N ASP A 74 17.51 -20.73 2.80
CA ASP A 74 17.22 -21.19 1.45
C ASP A 74 18.56 -21.37 0.72
N GLU A 75 19.07 -22.62 0.67
CA GLU A 75 20.38 -22.98 0.11
C GLU A 75 20.52 -22.45 -1.32
N LYS A 76 19.44 -22.50 -2.11
CA LYS A 76 19.39 -21.90 -3.44
C LYS A 76 19.58 -20.39 -3.42
N THR A 77 18.97 -19.67 -2.46
CA THR A 77 19.25 -18.23 -2.28
C THR A 77 20.73 -18.01 -1.92
N ARG A 78 21.29 -18.84 -1.04
CA ARG A 78 22.70 -18.71 -0.66
C ARG A 78 23.65 -18.92 -1.84
N GLU A 79 23.39 -19.92 -2.68
CA GLU A 79 24.14 -20.18 -3.92
C GLU A 79 24.06 -18.99 -4.88
N ILE A 80 22.85 -18.52 -5.19
CA ILE A 80 22.62 -17.37 -6.07
C ILE A 80 23.38 -16.13 -5.56
N ILE A 81 23.28 -15.83 -4.26
CA ILE A 81 23.93 -14.65 -3.67
C ILE A 81 25.46 -14.79 -3.67
N LYS A 82 25.98 -16.00 -3.44
CA LYS A 82 27.43 -16.27 -3.52
C LYS A 82 27.96 -16.12 -4.95
N GLU A 83 27.27 -16.68 -5.94
CA GLU A 83 27.61 -16.53 -7.35
C GLU A 83 27.54 -15.06 -7.79
N GLN A 84 26.54 -14.33 -7.30
CA GLN A 84 26.39 -12.88 -7.55
C GLN A 84 27.51 -12.05 -6.90
N GLY A 85 28.07 -12.51 -5.78
CA GLY A 85 29.22 -11.92 -5.09
C GLY A 85 28.95 -10.61 -4.34
N SER A 86 27.70 -10.14 -4.28
CA SER A 86 27.32 -8.89 -3.61
C SER A 86 25.83 -8.83 -3.29
N ILE A 87 25.44 -8.02 -2.31
CA ILE A 87 24.03 -7.75 -1.98
C ILE A 87 23.71 -6.25 -2.21
N LEU A 88 22.62 -5.96 -2.92
CA LEU A 88 21.96 -4.66 -2.84
C LEU A 88 20.80 -4.77 -1.84
N LEU A 89 20.97 -4.20 -0.66
CA LEU A 89 20.07 -4.44 0.46
C LEU A 89 18.81 -3.57 0.38
N GLY A 90 17.66 -4.20 0.13
CA GLY A 90 16.33 -3.62 0.28
C GLY A 90 15.79 -3.82 1.69
N LEU A 91 15.31 -2.74 2.32
CA LEU A 91 14.77 -2.73 3.68
C LEU A 91 13.36 -2.15 3.68
N ASP A 92 12.40 -2.89 4.26
CA ASP A 92 11.05 -2.36 4.50
C ASP A 92 10.38 -3.04 5.69
N GLY A 93 9.79 -2.19 6.54
CA GLY A 93 8.99 -2.59 7.67
C GLY A 93 7.50 -2.58 7.34
N GLN A 94 6.74 -3.45 7.98
CA GLN A 94 5.30 -3.31 8.08
C GLN A 94 4.92 -3.27 9.54
N ASP A 95 4.38 -2.14 9.95
CA ASP A 95 3.71 -1.98 11.23
C ASP A 95 2.23 -2.37 11.04
N PRO A 96 1.77 -3.46 11.66
CA PRO A 96 0.36 -3.86 11.63
C PRO A 96 -0.55 -2.89 12.40
N GLY A 97 0.01 -1.99 13.23
CA GLY A 97 -0.72 -1.07 14.10
C GLY A 97 -1.12 -1.69 15.45
N GLY A 98 -1.32 -0.84 16.46
CA GLY A 98 -1.59 -1.27 17.84
C GLY A 98 -0.33 -1.78 18.56
N ASP A 99 -0.48 -2.74 19.47
CA ASP A 99 0.63 -3.37 20.21
C ASP A 99 1.27 -4.54 19.45
N ALA A 100 0.86 -4.76 18.19
CA ALA A 100 1.33 -5.86 17.39
C ALA A 100 2.76 -5.58 16.86
N PRO A 101 3.70 -6.54 17.00
CA PRO A 101 5.08 -6.33 16.59
C PRO A 101 5.23 -6.09 15.08
N SER A 102 6.18 -5.23 14.72
CA SER A 102 6.51 -4.94 13.31
C SER A 102 7.18 -6.14 12.63
N ILE A 103 6.87 -6.36 11.36
CA ILE A 103 7.52 -7.37 10.53
C ILE A 103 8.39 -6.68 9.51
N TRP A 104 9.67 -7.03 9.47
CA TRP A 104 10.67 -6.46 8.59
C TRP A 104 11.13 -7.47 7.56
N CYS A 105 11.29 -7.00 6.33
CA CYS A 105 11.79 -7.78 5.21
C CYS A 105 13.13 -7.20 4.75
N PHE A 106 14.11 -8.08 4.60
CA PHE A 106 15.45 -7.80 4.09
C PHE A 106 15.62 -8.58 2.80
N MET A 107 15.89 -7.90 1.70
CA MET A 107 15.96 -8.54 0.38
C MET A 107 17.19 -8.10 -0.38
N ASP A 108 17.72 -8.98 -1.23
CA ASP A 108 18.66 -8.58 -2.27
C ASP A 108 17.88 -8.15 -3.51
N LEU A 109 18.06 -6.90 -3.92
CA LEU A 109 17.33 -6.30 -5.03
C LEU A 109 17.91 -6.66 -6.40
N VAL A 110 19.11 -7.22 -6.47
CA VAL A 110 19.68 -7.69 -7.74
C VAL A 110 19.01 -8.99 -8.15
N SER A 111 18.93 -9.96 -7.23
CA SER A 111 18.32 -11.28 -7.46
C SER A 111 16.83 -11.34 -7.11
N ASN A 112 16.27 -10.30 -6.47
CA ASN A 112 14.92 -10.28 -5.91
C ASN A 112 14.64 -11.41 -4.91
N ARG A 113 15.65 -11.76 -4.09
CA ARG A 113 15.55 -12.83 -3.10
C ARG A 113 15.40 -12.26 -1.69
N ILE A 114 14.52 -12.87 -0.91
CA ILE A 114 14.38 -12.56 0.51
C ILE A 114 15.59 -13.16 1.23
N LEU A 115 16.34 -12.30 1.90
CA LEU A 115 17.51 -12.68 2.71
C LEU A 115 17.08 -13.04 4.13
N ALA A 116 16.14 -12.27 4.69
CA ALA A 116 15.60 -12.50 6.01
C ALA A 116 14.22 -11.84 6.17
N THR A 117 13.38 -12.45 7.00
CA THR A 117 12.27 -11.77 7.66
C THR A 117 12.52 -11.77 9.17
N ARG A 118 12.16 -10.68 9.83
CA ARG A 118 12.32 -10.52 11.28
C ARG A 118 11.09 -9.86 11.88
N LYS A 119 10.68 -10.37 13.03
CA LYS A 119 9.66 -9.75 13.88
C LYS A 119 10.38 -8.93 14.94
N PHE A 120 9.96 -7.68 15.13
CA PHE A 120 10.49 -6.80 16.16
C PHE A 120 9.35 -6.18 16.96
N ASP A 121 9.33 -6.44 18.27
CA ASP A 121 8.43 -5.77 19.21
C ASP A 121 8.82 -4.27 19.33
N SER A 122 10.12 -3.99 19.25
CA SER A 122 10.67 -2.65 19.06
C SER A 122 11.97 -2.73 18.27
N LEU A 123 12.12 -1.88 17.26
CA LEU A 123 13.32 -1.79 16.44
C LEU A 123 13.98 -0.43 16.60
N ASP A 124 15.23 -0.45 17.08
CA ASP A 124 16.13 0.70 17.07
C ASP A 124 17.28 0.48 16.07
N TYR A 125 18.07 1.53 15.84
CA TYR A 125 19.12 1.52 14.81
C TYR A 125 20.28 0.56 15.14
N LYS A 126 20.48 0.22 16.42
CA LYS A 126 21.50 -0.75 16.85
C LYS A 126 21.02 -2.19 16.63
N LYS A 127 19.75 -2.48 16.95
CA LYS A 127 19.12 -3.77 16.65
C LYS A 127 19.06 -4.02 15.14
N LEU A 128 18.73 -2.99 14.36
CA LEU A 128 18.76 -3.05 12.90
C LEU A 128 20.17 -3.39 12.39
N ARG A 129 21.21 -2.68 12.85
CA ARG A 129 22.60 -3.01 12.54
C ARG A 129 22.93 -4.47 12.82
N LYS A 130 22.61 -4.97 14.02
CA LYS A 130 22.88 -6.37 14.39
C LYS A 130 22.24 -7.35 13.41
N THR A 131 21.00 -7.11 13.00
CA THR A 131 20.33 -7.94 11.99
C THR A 131 21.01 -7.88 10.64
N ILE A 132 21.51 -6.71 10.23
CA ILE A 132 22.24 -6.57 8.96
C ILE A 132 23.60 -7.29 9.03
N GLU A 133 24.31 -7.22 10.16
CA GLU A 133 25.55 -7.98 10.39
C GLU A 133 25.30 -9.49 10.38
N GLU A 134 24.20 -9.96 10.96
CA GLU A 134 23.79 -11.37 10.87
C GLU A 134 23.59 -11.81 9.41
N ILE A 135 22.96 -10.97 8.58
CA ILE A 135 22.76 -11.24 7.15
C ILE A 135 24.09 -11.25 6.41
N ASP A 136 24.96 -10.26 6.66
CA ASP A 136 26.29 -10.16 6.05
C ASP A 136 27.13 -11.42 6.36
N GLN A 137 27.16 -11.85 7.62
CA GLN A 137 27.84 -13.08 8.06
C GLN A 137 27.25 -14.35 7.43
N LEU A 138 25.92 -14.42 7.30
CA LEU A 138 25.21 -15.58 6.79
C LEU A 138 25.55 -15.88 5.32
N TYR A 139 25.56 -14.82 4.51
CA TYR A 139 25.82 -14.92 3.07
C TYR A 139 27.30 -14.80 2.74
N GLY A 140 28.08 -14.08 3.54
CA GLY A 140 29.52 -13.92 3.38
C GLY A 140 29.90 -13.14 2.12
N VAL A 141 29.04 -12.19 1.70
CA VAL A 141 29.28 -11.32 0.53
C VAL A 141 29.03 -9.87 0.89
N LYS A 142 29.75 -8.95 0.23
CA LYS A 142 29.67 -7.52 0.54
C LYS A 142 28.31 -6.91 0.21
N ILE A 143 27.78 -6.10 1.12
CA ILE A 143 26.66 -5.18 0.85
C ILE A 143 27.21 -3.96 0.08
N ILE A 144 26.67 -3.70 -1.12
CA ILE A 144 27.17 -2.66 -2.03
C ILE A 144 26.28 -1.41 -2.13
N GLY A 145 25.12 -1.43 -1.48
CA GLY A 145 24.15 -0.34 -1.50
C GLY A 145 22.95 -0.65 -0.62
N TRP A 146 22.22 0.40 -0.24
CA TRP A 146 20.94 0.31 0.46
C TRP A 146 19.82 0.90 -0.38
N VAL A 147 18.64 0.32 -0.28
CA VAL A 147 17.39 0.90 -0.78
C VAL A 147 16.32 0.78 0.29
N SER A 148 15.77 1.90 0.74
CA SER A 148 14.71 1.89 1.75
C SER A 148 13.86 3.16 1.69
N ASP A 149 12.78 3.24 2.46
CA ASP A 149 12.16 4.54 2.72
C ASP A 149 13.09 5.45 3.56
N LYS A 150 12.64 6.69 3.82
CA LYS A 150 13.41 7.69 4.58
C LYS A 150 13.01 7.73 6.05
N GLN A 151 12.75 6.59 6.69
CA GLN A 151 12.53 6.57 8.14
C GLN A 151 13.81 6.98 8.89
N ASN A 152 13.63 7.70 10.01
CA ASN A 152 14.74 8.16 10.86
C ASN A 152 15.60 7.00 11.38
N LEU A 153 14.96 5.88 11.72
CA LEU A 153 15.64 4.66 12.15
C LEU A 153 16.65 4.16 11.10
N LEU A 154 16.25 4.12 9.83
CA LEU A 154 17.04 3.58 8.72
C LEU A 154 18.18 4.51 8.36
N THR A 155 17.86 5.80 8.18
CA THR A 155 18.85 6.85 7.91
C THR A 155 19.88 6.94 9.03
N LYS A 156 19.46 6.94 10.30
CA LYS A 156 20.39 6.93 11.44
C LYS A 156 21.26 5.67 11.51
N CYS A 157 20.71 4.49 11.23
CA CYS A 157 21.51 3.26 11.18
C CYS A 157 22.57 3.33 10.08
N HIS A 158 22.15 3.80 8.91
CA HIS A 158 23.02 3.96 7.75
C HIS A 158 24.14 4.97 8.04
N ASP A 159 23.80 6.18 8.47
CA ASP A 159 24.76 7.27 8.63
C ASP A 159 25.78 7.00 9.75
N VAL A 160 25.40 6.24 10.77
CA VAL A 160 26.29 5.90 11.91
C VAL A 160 27.22 4.72 11.61
N TYR A 161 26.77 3.72 10.83
CA TYR A 161 27.49 2.44 10.70
C TYR A 161 27.89 2.09 9.26
N TYR A 162 27.31 2.72 8.26
CA TYR A 162 27.43 2.37 6.85
C TYR A 162 27.56 3.60 5.94
N SER A 163 28.09 4.71 6.43
CA SER A 163 28.17 6.00 5.71
C SER A 163 28.87 5.94 4.35
N ASP A 164 29.77 4.97 4.17
CA ASP A 164 30.55 4.78 2.95
C ASP A 164 29.79 3.96 1.89
N ILE A 165 28.63 3.39 2.24
CA ILE A 165 27.76 2.66 1.33
C ILE A 165 26.74 3.65 0.76
N PRO A 166 26.43 3.64 -0.55
CA PRO A 166 25.40 4.54 -1.06
C PRO A 166 24.00 4.11 -0.59
N HIS A 167 23.19 5.09 -0.16
CA HIS A 167 21.81 4.87 0.31
C HIS A 167 20.77 5.51 -0.59
N GLN A 168 20.10 4.69 -1.40
CA GLN A 168 18.99 5.11 -2.23
C GLN A 168 17.68 5.19 -1.43
N TYR A 169 17.08 6.37 -1.38
CA TYR A 169 15.73 6.52 -0.86
C TYR A 169 14.71 6.05 -1.91
N CYS A 170 13.73 5.27 -1.47
CA CYS A 170 12.73 4.68 -2.33
C CYS A 170 11.88 5.76 -3.03
N GLN A 171 11.94 5.78 -4.36
CA GLN A 171 11.26 6.78 -5.19
C GLN A 171 9.74 6.58 -5.14
N PHE A 172 9.27 5.33 -5.06
CA PHE A 172 7.86 5.03 -4.86
C PHE A 172 7.34 5.61 -3.54
N HIS A 173 8.07 5.49 -2.43
CA HIS A 173 7.66 6.08 -1.15
C HIS A 173 7.65 7.61 -1.20
N PHE A 174 8.64 8.22 -1.85
CA PHE A 174 8.64 9.66 -2.09
C PHE A 174 7.41 10.13 -2.89
N LEU A 175 7.10 9.48 -4.02
CA LEU A 175 5.91 9.78 -4.82
C LEU A 175 4.63 9.52 -4.03
N ARG A 176 4.58 8.44 -3.24
CA ARG A 176 3.43 8.11 -2.40
C ARG A 176 3.17 9.16 -1.32
N ASN A 177 4.21 9.75 -0.74
CA ASN A 177 4.06 10.83 0.24
C ASN A 177 3.38 12.05 -0.41
N ASN A 178 3.87 12.50 -1.56
CA ASN A 178 3.22 13.57 -2.35
C ASN A 178 1.77 13.23 -2.71
N TRP A 179 1.54 12.02 -3.23
CA TRP A 179 0.22 11.52 -3.61
C TRP A 179 -0.78 11.53 -2.46
N ARG A 180 -0.36 11.21 -1.23
CA ARG A 180 -1.29 11.18 -0.08
C ARG A 180 -1.85 12.57 0.22
N HIS A 181 -1.05 13.62 0.13
CA HIS A 181 -1.54 15.00 0.28
C HIS A 181 -2.54 15.36 -0.82
N LEU A 182 -2.24 15.00 -2.06
CA LEU A 182 -3.15 15.20 -3.18
C LEU A 182 -4.48 14.45 -3.01
N THR A 183 -4.45 13.19 -2.57
CA THR A 183 -5.69 12.43 -2.29
C THR A 183 -6.47 12.99 -1.12
N ALA A 184 -5.82 13.63 -0.16
CA ALA A 184 -6.50 14.28 0.96
C ALA A 184 -7.27 15.53 0.48
N LEU A 185 -6.67 16.33 -0.42
CA LEU A 185 -7.34 17.45 -1.09
C LEU A 185 -8.52 16.95 -1.95
N ASP A 186 -8.28 15.96 -2.82
CA ASP A 186 -9.30 15.32 -3.68
C ASP A 186 -10.48 14.75 -2.89
N SER A 187 -10.24 14.33 -1.63
CA SER A 187 -11.31 13.81 -0.77
C SER A 187 -12.39 14.85 -0.45
N ASN A 188 -12.08 16.16 -0.47
CA ASN A 188 -13.09 17.21 -0.28
C ASN A 188 -14.12 17.21 -1.42
N ILE A 189 -13.70 16.91 -2.66
CA ILE A 189 -14.57 16.77 -3.82
C ILE A 189 -15.42 15.50 -3.67
N TYR A 190 -14.75 14.35 -3.51
CA TYR A 190 -15.43 13.05 -3.48
C TYR A 190 -16.45 12.95 -2.33
N LEU A 191 -16.08 13.36 -1.12
CA LEU A 191 -16.97 13.24 0.04
C LEU A 191 -18.19 14.15 -0.07
N SER A 192 -18.03 15.34 -0.63
CA SER A 192 -19.13 16.29 -0.85
C SER A 192 -20.10 15.76 -1.92
N LEU A 193 -19.59 15.32 -3.07
CA LEU A 193 -20.40 14.69 -4.12
C LEU A 193 -21.11 13.43 -3.61
N LYS A 194 -20.41 12.56 -2.90
CA LYS A 194 -21.00 11.35 -2.30
C LYS A 194 -22.14 11.70 -1.34
N LYS A 195 -21.95 12.71 -0.48
CA LYS A 195 -22.97 13.15 0.46
C LYS A 195 -24.21 13.66 -0.27
N THR A 196 -24.03 14.51 -1.28
CA THR A 196 -25.15 15.05 -2.07
C THR A 196 -25.88 13.95 -2.84
N ILE A 197 -25.17 13.06 -3.54
CA ILE A 197 -25.76 11.96 -4.31
C ILE A 197 -26.60 11.04 -3.40
N ASN A 198 -26.08 10.66 -2.23
CA ASN A 198 -26.82 9.83 -1.27
C ASN A 198 -27.97 10.59 -0.58
N GLY A 199 -27.96 11.93 -0.62
CA GLY A 199 -29.02 12.78 -0.10
C GLY A 199 -30.09 13.17 -1.12
N LEU A 200 -29.95 12.77 -2.39
CA LEU A 200 -30.93 13.08 -3.42
C LEU A 200 -32.27 12.43 -3.10
N TYR A 201 -33.38 13.15 -3.34
CA TYR A 201 -34.73 12.65 -3.11
C TYR A 201 -35.03 11.35 -3.87
N ILE A 202 -34.46 11.20 -5.07
CA ILE A 202 -34.59 9.99 -5.90
C ILE A 202 -33.92 8.75 -5.27
N HIS A 203 -33.00 8.95 -4.33
CA HIS A 203 -32.30 7.89 -3.61
C HIS A 203 -32.88 7.67 -2.20
N SER A 204 -33.15 8.77 -1.48
CA SER A 204 -33.43 8.75 -0.04
C SER A 204 -34.89 8.43 0.32
N THR A 205 -35.82 8.57 -0.62
CA THR A 205 -37.24 8.34 -0.38
C THR A 205 -37.60 6.85 -0.24
N SER A 206 -38.72 6.54 0.40
CA SER A 206 -39.15 5.15 0.59
C SER A 206 -39.67 4.53 -0.71
N LYS A 207 -39.34 3.25 -0.94
CA LYS A 207 -39.96 2.45 -2.02
C LYS A 207 -41.46 2.22 -1.80
N SER A 208 -41.94 2.27 -0.56
CA SER A 208 -43.35 2.03 -0.24
C SER A 208 -44.26 3.23 -0.54
N THR A 209 -43.69 4.45 -0.59
CA THR A 209 -44.46 5.67 -0.82
C THR A 209 -44.71 5.87 -2.31
N LYS A 210 -45.98 5.80 -2.73
CA LYS A 210 -46.40 6.00 -4.12
C LYS A 210 -46.92 7.41 -4.33
N VAL A 211 -46.51 8.04 -5.44
CA VAL A 211 -47.01 9.34 -5.91
C VAL A 211 -47.61 9.16 -7.31
N ASN A 212 -48.51 10.06 -7.70
CA ASN A 212 -49.06 10.05 -9.05
C ASN A 212 -48.09 10.75 -10.03
N PHE A 213 -47.72 10.06 -11.09
CA PHE A 213 -47.00 10.60 -12.25
C PHE A 213 -47.97 10.75 -13.42
N GLU A 214 -47.90 11.88 -14.10
CA GLU A 214 -48.71 12.19 -15.27
C GLU A 214 -48.49 11.13 -16.36
N ASN A 215 -49.58 10.66 -16.98
CA ASN A 215 -49.59 9.63 -18.02
C ASN A 215 -49.03 8.24 -17.63
N VAL A 216 -48.74 8.01 -16.35
CA VAL A 216 -48.21 6.72 -15.84
C VAL A 216 -49.06 6.15 -14.69
N GLY A 217 -49.54 7.02 -13.78
CA GLY A 217 -50.29 6.61 -12.59
C GLY A 217 -49.43 6.53 -11.32
N LYS A 218 -49.83 5.69 -10.35
CA LYS A 218 -49.17 5.59 -9.03
C LYS A 218 -47.88 4.75 -9.10
N ALA A 219 -46.73 5.40 -8.93
CA ALA A 219 -45.43 4.74 -8.80
C ALA A 219 -44.61 5.33 -7.65
N SER A 220 -43.62 4.61 -7.14
CA SER A 220 -42.66 5.21 -6.21
C SER A 220 -41.67 6.07 -6.99
N VAL A 221 -41.14 7.11 -6.34
CA VAL A 221 -40.10 7.95 -6.96
C VAL A 221 -38.83 7.15 -7.23
N ARG A 222 -38.53 6.14 -6.39
CA ARG A 222 -37.36 5.27 -6.59
C ARG A 222 -37.48 4.41 -7.84
N ASP A 223 -38.67 3.91 -8.15
CA ASP A 223 -38.89 3.12 -9.36
C ASP A 223 -38.85 4.02 -10.60
N ALA A 224 -39.47 5.20 -10.53
CA ALA A 224 -39.48 6.16 -11.64
C ALA A 224 -38.07 6.67 -12.01
N PHE A 225 -37.14 6.71 -11.04
CA PHE A 225 -35.77 7.21 -11.22
C PHE A 225 -34.71 6.11 -11.05
N GLU A 226 -35.08 4.82 -11.14
CA GLU A 226 -34.19 3.70 -10.83
C GLU A 226 -32.87 3.75 -11.63
N ASN A 227 -32.96 4.03 -12.93
CA ASN A 227 -31.78 4.09 -13.79
C ASN A 227 -30.83 5.22 -13.39
N ILE A 228 -31.38 6.42 -13.09
CA ILE A 228 -30.60 7.58 -12.66
C ILE A 228 -29.93 7.31 -11.31
N ASP A 229 -30.67 6.74 -10.34
CA ASP A 229 -30.11 6.35 -9.04
C ASP A 229 -28.99 5.32 -9.22
N LYS A 230 -29.23 4.27 -10.02
CA LYS A 230 -28.27 3.20 -10.26
C LYS A 230 -26.98 3.70 -10.91
N ASP A 231 -27.07 4.60 -11.88
CA ASP A 231 -25.90 5.20 -12.53
C ASP A 231 -25.05 5.99 -11.53
N LEU A 232 -25.68 6.90 -10.78
CA LEU A 232 -25.00 7.70 -9.75
C LEU A 232 -24.37 6.82 -8.66
N GLN A 233 -25.08 5.78 -8.20
CA GLN A 233 -24.56 4.82 -7.22
C GLN A 233 -23.41 3.97 -7.78
N THR A 234 -23.38 3.74 -9.09
CA THR A 234 -22.27 3.04 -9.76
C THR A 234 -21.03 3.92 -9.84
N MET A 235 -21.19 5.21 -10.15
CA MET A 235 -20.09 6.19 -10.11
C MET A 235 -19.45 6.24 -8.71
N LEU A 236 -20.26 6.16 -7.64
CA LEU A 236 -19.78 6.09 -6.26
C LEU A 236 -19.06 4.79 -5.87
N LYS A 237 -18.87 3.82 -6.77
CA LYS A 237 -18.12 2.57 -6.49
C LYS A 237 -16.72 2.55 -7.10
N VAL A 238 -16.41 3.46 -8.02
CA VAL A 238 -15.08 3.55 -8.66
C VAL A 238 -13.99 3.77 -7.62
N ARG A 239 -12.92 2.98 -7.64
CA ARG A 239 -11.82 3.08 -6.67
C ARG A 239 -10.69 3.97 -7.19
N ASN A 240 -9.98 4.63 -6.28
CA ASN A 240 -8.75 5.34 -6.59
C ASN A 240 -7.72 4.39 -7.22
N LYS A 241 -7.00 4.87 -8.24
CA LYS A 241 -5.84 4.19 -8.81
C LYS A 241 -4.58 4.94 -8.37
N THR A 242 -3.86 4.39 -7.39
CA THR A 242 -2.68 5.01 -6.78
C THR A 242 -1.68 5.50 -7.84
N LEU A 243 -1.28 6.77 -7.73
CA LEU A 243 -0.37 7.50 -8.64
C LEU A 243 -0.88 7.68 -10.09
N LYS A 244 -2.11 7.25 -10.41
CA LYS A 244 -2.63 7.23 -11.79
C LYS A 244 -3.89 8.06 -11.97
N GLU A 245 -4.82 8.03 -11.03
CA GLU A 245 -6.13 8.68 -11.19
C GLU A 245 -6.69 9.07 -9.82
N LEU A 246 -7.22 10.30 -9.76
CA LEU A 246 -7.91 10.83 -8.60
C LEU A 246 -9.41 10.61 -8.77
N ARG A 247 -10.02 9.96 -7.78
CA ARG A 247 -11.42 9.58 -7.81
C ARG A 247 -12.35 10.78 -7.67
N GLY A 248 -12.02 11.76 -6.84
CA GLY A 248 -12.84 12.94 -6.65
C GLY A 248 -12.94 13.76 -7.93
N THR A 249 -11.82 14.08 -8.56
CA THR A 249 -11.80 14.77 -9.87
C THR A 249 -12.51 13.96 -10.96
N TRP A 250 -12.29 12.63 -11.01
CA TRP A 250 -13.01 11.77 -11.95
C TRP A 250 -14.53 11.82 -11.73
N LEU A 251 -14.97 11.76 -10.46
CA LEU A 251 -16.40 11.81 -10.12
C LEU A 251 -16.98 13.19 -10.47
N TYR A 252 -16.24 14.27 -10.23
CA TYR A 252 -16.63 15.62 -10.61
C TYR A 252 -16.94 15.71 -12.11
N GLU A 253 -15.96 15.36 -12.97
CA GLU A 253 -16.09 15.42 -14.43
C GLU A 253 -17.24 14.52 -14.93
N THR A 254 -17.39 13.34 -14.32
CA THR A 254 -18.45 12.39 -14.68
C THR A 254 -19.84 12.90 -14.29
N VAL A 255 -20.00 13.45 -13.08
CA VAL A 255 -21.28 13.99 -12.60
C VAL A 255 -21.65 15.27 -13.35
N GLU A 256 -20.69 16.12 -13.66
CA GLU A 256 -20.90 17.32 -14.47
C GLU A 256 -21.44 16.95 -15.85
N LYS A 257 -20.77 16.03 -16.56
CA LYS A 257 -21.23 15.52 -17.84
C LYS A 257 -22.63 14.92 -17.73
N TYR A 258 -22.85 14.06 -16.73
CA TYR A 258 -24.15 13.41 -16.53
C TYR A 258 -25.28 14.41 -16.25
N ALA A 259 -25.03 15.44 -15.43
CA ALA A 259 -25.99 16.50 -15.15
C ALA A 259 -26.29 17.38 -16.37
N ASN A 260 -25.32 17.55 -17.28
CA ASN A 260 -25.54 18.19 -18.57
C ASN A 260 -26.41 17.33 -19.49
N ASP A 261 -26.11 16.04 -19.62
CA ASP A 261 -26.90 15.09 -20.42
C ASP A 261 -28.35 15.00 -19.90
N MET A 262 -28.52 14.91 -18.57
CA MET A 262 -29.84 14.98 -17.93
C MET A 262 -30.58 16.28 -18.27
N LYS A 263 -29.90 17.43 -18.27
CA LYS A 263 -30.52 18.72 -18.60
C LYS A 263 -31.01 18.74 -20.05
N THR A 264 -30.23 18.20 -20.99
CA THR A 264 -30.63 18.10 -22.40
C THR A 264 -31.91 17.29 -22.57
N VAL A 265 -32.02 16.15 -21.90
CA VAL A 265 -33.25 15.32 -21.91
C VAL A 265 -34.41 16.04 -21.23
N MET A 266 -34.18 16.67 -20.08
CA MET A 266 -35.23 17.34 -19.31
C MET A 266 -35.94 18.45 -20.11
N ILE A 267 -35.21 19.16 -20.99
CA ILE A 267 -35.77 20.26 -21.81
C ILE A 267 -36.84 19.76 -22.80
N THR A 268 -36.80 18.48 -23.19
CA THR A 268 -37.80 17.90 -24.09
C THR A 268 -39.06 17.42 -23.37
N LEU A 269 -39.09 17.47 -22.04
CA LEU A 269 -40.20 17.00 -21.21
C LEU A 269 -41.15 18.15 -20.84
N ASP A 270 -42.42 17.80 -20.58
CA ASP A 270 -43.41 18.77 -20.11
C ASP A 270 -42.99 19.33 -18.73
N PRO A 271 -42.77 20.65 -18.59
CA PRO A 271 -42.31 21.26 -17.34
C PRO A 271 -43.35 21.21 -16.20
N THR A 272 -44.62 20.98 -16.53
CA THR A 272 -45.70 20.86 -15.54
C THR A 272 -45.67 19.51 -14.82
N PHE A 273 -45.07 18.47 -15.43
CA PHE A 273 -45.08 17.12 -14.90
C PHE A 273 -44.22 16.99 -13.64
N ARG A 274 -44.68 16.14 -12.72
CA ARG A 274 -43.97 15.81 -11.48
C ARG A 274 -42.59 15.23 -11.76
N PHE A 275 -42.48 14.36 -12.77
CA PHE A 275 -41.20 13.77 -13.17
C PHE A 275 -40.19 14.87 -13.53
N THR A 276 -40.55 15.78 -14.42
CA THR A 276 -39.70 16.90 -14.86
C THR A 276 -39.31 17.81 -13.69
N LYS A 277 -40.24 18.10 -12.77
CA LYS A 277 -39.95 18.88 -11.54
C LYS A 277 -38.96 18.19 -10.61
N ILE A 278 -39.08 16.87 -10.41
CA ILE A 278 -38.13 16.09 -9.60
C ILE A 278 -36.77 16.05 -10.30
N MET A 279 -36.74 15.80 -11.60
CA MET A 279 -35.51 15.78 -12.42
C MET A 279 -34.77 17.12 -12.36
N SER A 280 -35.50 18.23 -12.48
CA SER A 280 -34.97 19.60 -12.36
C SER A 280 -34.31 19.83 -10.99
N LYS A 281 -34.99 19.44 -9.89
CA LYS A 281 -34.44 19.55 -8.53
C LYS A 281 -33.19 18.68 -8.34
N THR A 282 -33.17 17.48 -8.92
CA THR A 282 -32.00 16.59 -8.91
C THR A 282 -30.82 17.24 -9.63
N ILE A 283 -31.02 17.75 -10.85
CA ILE A 283 -29.98 18.45 -11.63
C ILE A 283 -29.48 19.67 -10.87
N SER A 284 -30.36 20.48 -10.30
CA SER A 284 -29.99 21.66 -9.50
C SER A 284 -29.14 21.28 -8.29
N SER A 285 -29.49 20.20 -7.59
CA SER A 285 -28.72 19.71 -6.44
C SER A 285 -27.32 19.24 -6.85
N LEU A 286 -27.20 18.54 -7.99
CA LEU A 286 -25.92 18.10 -8.54
C LEU A 286 -25.05 19.26 -8.99
N ARG A 287 -25.61 20.24 -9.72
CA ARG A 287 -24.88 21.45 -10.15
C ARG A 287 -24.37 22.25 -8.96
N LYS A 288 -25.24 22.48 -7.98
CA LYS A 288 -24.86 23.23 -6.78
C LYS A 288 -23.64 22.61 -6.07
N VAL A 289 -23.61 21.29 -5.88
CA VAL A 289 -22.45 20.67 -5.23
C VAL A 289 -21.20 20.70 -6.11
N LEU A 290 -21.33 20.69 -7.44
CA LEU A 290 -20.19 20.89 -8.34
C LEU A 290 -19.62 22.29 -8.17
N ASP A 291 -20.48 23.31 -8.19
CA ASP A 291 -20.08 24.71 -7.96
C ASP A 291 -19.41 24.89 -6.57
N ASP A 292 -19.98 24.29 -5.52
CA ASP A 292 -19.47 24.35 -4.15
C ASP A 292 -18.04 23.76 -4.02
N VAL A 293 -17.67 22.79 -4.85
CA VAL A 293 -16.37 22.09 -4.81
C VAL A 293 -15.42 22.46 -5.95
N GLU A 294 -15.80 23.38 -6.82
CA GLU A 294 -15.04 23.76 -8.03
C GLU A 294 -13.61 24.18 -7.68
N HIS A 295 -13.43 24.97 -6.63
CA HIS A 295 -12.10 25.41 -6.18
C HIS A 295 -11.19 24.24 -5.79
N TYR A 296 -11.72 23.22 -5.08
CA TYR A 296 -10.97 22.01 -4.77
C TYR A 296 -10.63 21.21 -6.02
N TYR A 297 -11.55 21.15 -7.00
CA TYR A 297 -11.33 20.49 -8.28
C TYR A 297 -10.21 21.16 -9.07
N THR A 298 -10.23 22.48 -9.23
CA THR A 298 -9.18 23.24 -9.91
C THR A 298 -7.82 23.04 -9.25
N ASP A 299 -7.76 23.11 -7.91
CA ASP A 299 -6.53 22.89 -7.17
C ASP A 299 -6.03 21.45 -7.31
N ALA A 300 -6.91 20.47 -7.20
CA ALA A 300 -6.54 19.06 -7.37
C ALA A 300 -6.01 18.76 -8.79
N LYS A 301 -6.62 19.35 -9.83
CA LYS A 301 -6.14 19.21 -11.22
C LYS A 301 -4.76 19.82 -11.41
N LEU A 302 -4.51 21.00 -10.83
CA LEU A 302 -3.20 21.66 -10.86
C LEU A 302 -2.13 20.79 -10.19
N LEU A 303 -2.36 20.35 -8.95
CA LEU A 303 -1.40 19.52 -8.22
C LEU A 303 -1.20 18.16 -8.91
N PHE A 304 -2.26 17.57 -9.48
CA PHE A 304 -2.15 16.33 -10.23
C PHE A 304 -1.29 16.48 -11.49
N LYS A 305 -1.36 17.62 -12.19
CA LYS A 305 -0.47 17.95 -13.30
C LYS A 305 0.99 17.95 -12.85
N TYR A 306 1.33 18.72 -11.82
CA TYR A 306 2.69 18.75 -11.27
C TYR A 306 3.16 17.36 -10.83
N PHE A 307 2.29 16.60 -10.17
CA PHE A 307 2.59 15.24 -9.74
C PHE A 307 2.95 14.32 -10.92
N GLN A 308 2.21 14.38 -12.02
CA GLN A 308 2.50 13.54 -13.20
C GLN A 308 3.80 13.97 -13.89
N GLU A 309 4.11 15.28 -13.95
CA GLU A 309 5.39 15.76 -14.49
C GLU A 309 6.58 15.28 -13.65
N ILE A 310 6.48 15.36 -12.31
CA ILE A 310 7.47 14.81 -11.37
C ILE A 310 7.63 13.31 -11.59
N ARG A 311 6.50 12.57 -11.61
CA ARG A 311 6.48 11.12 -11.77
C ARG A 311 7.06 10.67 -13.12
N ALA A 312 6.83 11.43 -14.19
CA ALA A 312 7.38 11.15 -15.51
C ALA A 312 8.92 11.18 -15.47
N ILE A 313 9.52 12.19 -14.84
CA ILE A 313 10.99 12.27 -14.73
C ILE A 313 11.59 11.09 -13.96
N PHE A 314 10.92 10.59 -12.91
CA PHE A 314 11.36 9.37 -12.22
C PHE A 314 11.23 8.11 -13.09
N GLY A 315 10.25 8.07 -14.00
CA GLY A 315 10.03 6.94 -14.91
C GLY A 315 10.88 6.96 -16.19
N GLU A 316 11.36 8.12 -16.63
CA GLU A 316 12.18 8.26 -17.84
C GLU A 316 13.54 7.54 -17.67
N GLY A 317 13.94 6.71 -18.63
CA GLY A 317 15.27 6.08 -18.65
C GLY A 317 16.35 6.99 -19.24
N GLY A 318 17.62 6.68 -18.99
CA GLY A 318 18.73 7.23 -19.79
C GLY A 318 19.28 8.61 -19.40
N PHE A 319 18.67 9.35 -18.48
CA PHE A 319 19.28 10.59 -17.97
C PHE A 319 20.41 10.33 -16.96
N SER A 320 21.39 11.25 -16.92
CA SER A 320 22.35 11.33 -15.82
C SER A 320 21.68 11.86 -14.54
N ARG A 321 22.37 11.70 -13.41
CA ARG A 321 21.93 12.22 -12.11
C ARG A 321 21.68 13.73 -12.15
N GLU A 322 22.60 14.47 -12.75
CA GLU A 322 22.60 15.93 -12.84
C GLU A 322 21.42 16.43 -13.67
N ILE A 323 21.14 15.75 -14.80
CA ILE A 323 20.01 16.09 -15.67
C ILE A 323 18.68 15.87 -14.93
N ARG A 324 18.53 14.77 -14.17
CA ARG A 324 17.31 14.52 -13.39
C ARG A 324 17.10 15.56 -12.30
N ILE A 325 18.14 15.85 -11.53
CA ILE A 325 18.08 16.85 -10.47
C ILE A 325 17.71 18.20 -11.08
N LYS A 326 18.36 18.62 -12.18
CA LYS A 326 18.04 19.89 -12.87
C LYS A 326 16.58 19.95 -13.34
N LYS A 327 16.07 18.89 -13.96
CA LYS A 327 14.67 18.82 -14.43
C LYS A 327 13.68 18.90 -13.27
N LEU A 328 13.91 18.15 -12.20
CA LEU A 328 13.04 18.14 -11.02
C LEU A 328 13.10 19.47 -10.25
N SER A 329 14.30 20.04 -10.05
CA SER A 329 14.46 21.35 -9.42
C SER A 329 13.66 22.41 -10.16
N LYS A 330 13.68 22.43 -11.50
CA LYS A 330 12.86 23.34 -12.30
C LYS A 330 11.36 23.17 -12.03
N ILE A 331 10.86 21.94 -11.86
CA ILE A 331 9.46 21.72 -11.50
C ILE A 331 9.18 22.23 -10.08
N TYR A 332 10.04 21.92 -9.11
CA TYR A 332 9.84 22.37 -7.73
C TYR A 332 9.95 23.89 -7.57
N GLU A 333 10.72 24.58 -8.42
CA GLU A 333 10.71 26.04 -8.54
C GLU A 333 9.34 26.56 -9.00
N ILE A 334 8.70 25.91 -9.99
CA ILE A 334 7.35 26.25 -10.45
C ILE A 334 6.31 25.98 -9.36
N VAL A 335 6.42 24.83 -8.66
CA VAL A 335 5.55 24.47 -7.53
C VAL A 335 5.66 25.51 -6.41
N LEU A 336 6.88 25.94 -6.07
CA LEU A 336 7.11 26.96 -5.06
C LEU A 336 6.58 28.33 -5.50
N ALA A 337 6.76 28.71 -6.76
CA ALA A 337 6.22 29.95 -7.31
C ALA A 337 4.68 29.98 -7.23
N ALA A 338 4.01 28.87 -7.60
CA ALA A 338 2.57 28.74 -7.48
C ALA A 338 2.08 28.81 -6.02
N ALA A 339 2.88 28.32 -5.07
CA ALA A 339 2.58 28.45 -3.64
C ALA A 339 2.71 29.91 -3.18
N LYS A 340 3.77 30.61 -3.61
CA LYS A 340 4.04 32.02 -3.29
C LYS A 340 3.07 33.01 -3.94
N GLU A 341 2.55 32.68 -5.12
CA GLU A 341 1.50 33.47 -5.77
C GLU A 341 0.23 33.52 -4.91
N ARG A 342 -0.09 32.40 -4.24
CA ARG A 342 -1.23 32.28 -3.34
C ARG A 342 -0.95 32.85 -1.95
N ASP A 343 0.28 32.73 -1.47
CA ASP A 343 0.74 33.31 -0.21
C ASP A 343 2.17 33.84 -0.34
N PRO A 344 2.34 35.15 -0.60
CA PRO A 344 3.66 35.77 -0.74
C PRO A 344 4.54 35.69 0.51
N THR A 345 3.95 35.42 1.68
CA THR A 345 4.68 35.31 2.95
C THR A 345 5.30 33.93 3.17
N LEU A 346 4.96 32.95 2.33
CA LEU A 346 5.47 31.58 2.43
C LEU A 346 7.00 31.53 2.33
N ARG A 347 7.63 31.00 3.38
CA ARG A 347 9.05 30.66 3.41
C ARG A 347 9.22 29.15 3.52
N LEU A 348 10.09 28.58 2.68
CA LEU A 348 10.29 27.13 2.62
C LEU A 348 10.89 26.56 3.91
N GLU A 349 11.75 27.34 4.56
CA GLU A 349 12.34 27.05 5.88
C GLU A 349 11.31 26.90 7.01
N ASP A 350 10.15 27.57 6.88
CA ASP A 350 9.06 27.52 7.86
C ASP A 350 8.09 26.35 7.61
N CYS A 351 8.18 25.68 6.45
CA CYS A 351 7.35 24.54 6.12
C CYS A 351 7.65 23.36 7.05
N LYS A 352 6.62 22.81 7.69
CA LYS A 352 6.73 21.67 8.61
C LYS A 352 6.07 20.43 8.04
N THR A 353 6.64 19.27 8.34
CA THR A 353 6.00 17.97 8.07
C THR A 353 4.62 17.90 8.73
N PHE A 354 3.61 17.43 8.00
CA PHE A 354 2.30 17.14 8.57
C PHE A 354 1.66 15.89 7.96
N LEU A 355 0.75 15.26 8.72
CA LEU A 355 -0.02 14.14 8.20
C LEU A 355 -1.04 14.62 7.15
N PRO A 356 -1.19 13.91 6.02
CA PRO A 356 -2.19 14.23 5.00
C PRO A 356 -3.58 14.41 5.61
N SER A 357 -4.22 15.54 5.32
CA SER A 357 -5.50 15.92 5.89
C SER A 357 -6.28 16.81 4.93
N LYS A 358 -7.59 16.60 4.84
CA LYS A 358 -8.50 17.40 4.02
C LYS A 358 -8.64 18.86 4.46
N LYS A 359 -8.18 19.17 5.68
CA LYS A 359 -8.18 20.53 6.26
C LYS A 359 -7.00 21.38 5.79
N LYS A 360 -6.03 20.79 5.11
CA LYS A 360 -4.81 21.47 4.67
C LYS A 360 -5.08 22.24 3.40
N SER A 361 -4.61 23.49 3.39
CA SER A 361 -4.69 24.37 2.24
C SER A 361 -3.77 23.91 1.11
N THR A 362 -4.07 24.34 -0.10
CA THR A 362 -3.24 24.07 -1.27
C THR A 362 -1.82 24.63 -1.11
N VAL A 363 -1.67 25.80 -0.47
CA VAL A 363 -0.37 26.41 -0.15
C VAL A 363 0.46 25.52 0.77
N GLU A 364 -0.14 25.03 1.87
CA GLU A 364 0.53 24.10 2.79
C GLU A 364 0.97 22.81 2.08
N ILE A 365 0.14 22.28 1.17
CA ILE A 365 0.48 21.06 0.41
C ILE A 365 1.66 21.31 -0.54
N LEU A 366 1.65 22.41 -1.30
CA LEU A 366 2.74 22.76 -2.22
C LEU A 366 4.04 23.01 -1.44
N GLY A 367 3.97 23.72 -0.31
CA GLY A 367 5.11 23.95 0.57
C GLY A 367 5.70 22.64 1.12
N GLU A 368 4.84 21.70 1.55
CA GLU A 368 5.27 20.37 1.98
C GLU A 368 5.92 19.56 0.85
N TRP A 369 5.44 19.67 -0.39
CA TRP A 369 6.06 19.00 -1.54
C TRP A 369 7.48 19.51 -1.79
N CYS A 370 7.69 20.83 -1.79
CA CYS A 370 9.01 21.44 -1.91
C CYS A 370 9.94 21.02 -0.76
N ARG A 371 9.44 21.03 0.49
CA ARG A 371 10.20 20.61 1.66
C ARG A 371 10.58 19.13 1.59
N LEU A 372 9.65 18.26 1.17
CA LEU A 372 9.91 16.84 0.96
C LEU A 372 10.98 16.62 -0.10
N TRP A 373 10.95 17.37 -1.20
CA TRP A 373 11.97 17.32 -2.24
C TRP A 373 13.36 17.62 -1.68
N GLU A 374 13.55 18.76 -1.01
CA GLU A 374 14.84 19.13 -0.42
C GLU A 374 15.32 18.08 0.60
N SER A 375 14.39 17.58 1.41
CA SER A 375 14.67 16.58 2.42
C SER A 375 15.13 15.25 1.80
N TYR A 376 14.53 14.81 0.69
CA TYR A 376 14.81 13.52 0.06
C TYR A 376 15.95 13.60 -0.97
N LEU A 377 16.23 14.76 -1.54
CA LEU A 377 17.20 14.97 -2.62
C LEU A 377 18.56 14.29 -2.39
N PRO A 378 19.17 14.33 -1.18
CA PRO A 378 20.45 13.67 -0.94
C PRO A 378 20.43 12.15 -1.23
N GLY A 379 19.31 11.47 -1.01
CA GLY A 379 19.19 10.02 -1.19
C GLY A 379 18.42 9.56 -2.44
N LEU A 380 17.72 10.44 -3.17
CA LEU A 380 16.83 10.04 -4.29
C LEU A 380 17.54 9.51 -5.55
N PHE A 381 18.85 9.74 -5.67
CA PHE A 381 19.64 9.36 -6.86
C PHE A 381 20.99 8.74 -6.49
N GLN A 382 21.07 8.05 -5.35
CA GLN A 382 22.29 7.36 -4.92
C GLN A 382 22.54 6.08 -5.72
N TYR A 383 21.55 5.57 -6.46
CA TYR A 383 21.73 4.42 -7.33
C TYR A 383 22.77 4.61 -8.44
N TYR A 384 23.07 5.86 -8.84
CA TYR A 384 24.17 6.14 -9.77
C TYR A 384 25.55 5.84 -9.18
N ASN A 385 25.65 5.80 -7.86
CA ASN A 385 26.90 5.54 -7.13
C ASN A 385 27.04 4.05 -6.77
N PHE A 386 26.07 3.20 -7.14
CA PHE A 386 26.19 1.77 -6.89
C PHE A 386 27.30 1.16 -7.76
N PRO A 387 28.17 0.29 -7.20
CA PRO A 387 29.25 -0.36 -7.94
C PRO A 387 28.81 -1.23 -9.11
N LYS A 388 27.55 -1.67 -9.12
CA LYS A 388 26.92 -2.40 -10.22
C LYS A 388 25.76 -1.56 -10.74
N ALA A 389 25.59 -1.54 -12.06
CA ALA A 389 24.45 -0.90 -12.71
C ALA A 389 23.16 -1.61 -12.29
N VAL A 390 22.55 -1.12 -11.21
CA VAL A 390 21.23 -1.56 -10.79
C VAL A 390 20.25 -0.54 -11.35
N LYS A 391 19.37 -1.00 -12.23
CA LYS A 391 18.20 -0.22 -12.62
C LYS A 391 17.26 -0.16 -11.42
N THR A 392 17.52 0.70 -10.43
CA THR A 392 16.50 1.04 -9.42
C THR A 392 15.45 1.92 -10.10
N ASN A 393 14.69 1.30 -11.00
CA ASN A 393 13.47 1.86 -11.51
C ASN A 393 12.34 1.49 -10.55
N MET A 394 11.17 2.10 -10.76
CA MET A 394 9.92 1.69 -10.13
C MET A 394 9.65 0.18 -10.24
N ASP A 395 10.29 -0.57 -11.15
CA ASP A 395 10.03 -2.00 -11.34
C ASP A 395 10.79 -2.89 -10.34
N LEU A 396 12.01 -2.54 -9.90
CA LEU A 396 12.64 -3.21 -8.76
C LEU A 396 11.88 -2.91 -7.46
N GLU A 397 11.42 -1.66 -7.28
CA GLU A 397 10.59 -1.30 -6.12
C GLU A 397 9.19 -1.95 -6.17
N LYS A 398 8.63 -2.18 -7.36
CA LYS A 398 7.42 -3.00 -7.55
C LYS A 398 7.71 -4.47 -7.27
N GLY A 399 8.83 -5.03 -7.74
CA GLY A 399 9.24 -6.40 -7.46
C GLY A 399 9.37 -6.64 -5.95
N PHE A 400 10.02 -5.68 -5.28
CA PHE A 400 10.10 -5.61 -3.82
C PHE A 400 8.70 -5.59 -3.17
N SER A 401 7.81 -4.71 -3.64
CA SER A 401 6.43 -4.61 -3.12
C SER A 401 5.59 -5.87 -3.37
N VAL A 402 5.76 -6.53 -4.52
CA VAL A 402 5.04 -7.76 -4.90
C VAL A 402 5.50 -8.92 -4.03
N GLN A 403 6.82 -9.11 -3.85
CA GLN A 403 7.34 -10.15 -2.97
C GLN A 403 6.93 -9.91 -1.52
N LYS A 404 7.03 -8.65 -1.05
CA LYS A 404 6.53 -8.23 0.26
C LYS A 404 5.05 -8.62 0.43
N GLN A 405 4.18 -8.23 -0.49
CA GLN A 405 2.75 -8.55 -0.42
C GLN A 405 2.48 -10.06 -0.50
N ALA A 406 3.25 -10.81 -1.27
CA ALA A 406 3.12 -12.27 -1.35
C ALA A 406 3.44 -12.94 0.00
N ILE A 407 4.46 -12.47 0.72
CA ILE A 407 4.77 -12.93 2.09
C ILE A 407 3.58 -12.61 3.00
N PHE A 408 3.14 -11.36 3.05
CA PHE A 408 2.05 -10.97 3.94
C PHE A 408 0.73 -11.70 3.64
N ASN A 409 0.42 -11.96 2.37
CA ASN A 409 -0.74 -12.75 1.99
C ASN A 409 -0.62 -14.23 2.37
N ARG A 410 0.59 -14.79 2.39
CA ARG A 410 0.84 -16.15 2.89
C ARG A 410 0.69 -16.21 4.41
N VAL A 411 1.20 -15.20 5.12
CA VAL A 411 1.09 -15.08 6.58
C VAL A 411 -0.36 -14.83 7.03
N ALA A 412 -1.13 -14.05 6.29
CA ALA A 412 -2.54 -13.74 6.62
C ALA A 412 -3.53 -14.88 6.31
N LYS A 413 -3.08 -15.93 5.62
CA LYS A 413 -3.89 -17.14 5.30
C LYS A 413 -3.57 -18.33 6.20
N ALA A 414 -2.50 -18.25 6.99
CA ALA A 414 -2.20 -19.18 8.08
C ALA A 414 -2.91 -18.71 9.35
#